data_AF-A0A244EB08-F1
#
_entry.id   AF-A0A244EB08-F1
#
_cell.length_a   1.000
_cell.length_b   1.000
_cell.length_c   1.000
_cell.angle_alpha   90.00
_cell.angle_beta   90.00
_cell.angle_gamma   90.00
#
_symmetry.space_group_name_H-M   'P 1'
#
loop_
_entity.id
_entity.type
_entity.pdbx_description
1 polymer ?
#
loop_
_entity_poly.entity_id
_entity_poly.type
_entity_poly.pdbx_seq_one_letter_code
_entity_poly.pdbx_strand_id
1 'polypeptide(L)'
;MATLNQLGTRVLQMLEVLAANEAADPADLAVVVQKLKAAHYAFRVQELAAWTLNDIPDFAEEPYVLMAAFLAAATFSVAPNAMWPMQATTELQRAANLPAADTTPAEYF
;
A
#
# COMPACT_ATOMS: atom_id res chain seq x y z
N MET A 1 -11.52 -4.02 -0.62
CA MET A 1 -10.97 -2.91 0.16
C MET A 1 -10.63 -3.37 1.57
N ALA A 2 -9.34 -3.60 1.79
CA ALA A 2 -8.78 -3.92 3.09
C ALA A 2 -8.73 -2.69 4.01
N THR A 3 -8.93 -2.93 5.30
CA THR A 3 -8.72 -1.92 6.35
C THR A 3 -7.23 -1.65 6.57
N LEU A 4 -6.88 -0.50 7.15
CA LEU A 4 -5.49 -0.18 7.49
C LEU A 4 -4.84 -1.21 8.42
N ASN A 5 -5.61 -1.82 9.33
CA ASN A 5 -5.08 -2.85 10.22
C ASN A 5 -4.79 -4.16 9.47
N GLN A 6 -5.61 -4.52 8.48
CA GLN A 6 -5.36 -5.67 7.61
C GLN A 6 -4.12 -5.44 6.74
N LEU A 7 -3.97 -4.23 6.16
CA LEU A 7 -2.74 -3.87 5.44
C LEU A 7 -1.52 -3.86 6.37
N GLY A 8 -1.68 -3.39 7.61
CA GLY A 8 -0.60 -3.39 8.59
C GLY A 8 -0.14 -4.80 8.96
N THR A 9 -1.08 -5.75 9.08
CA THR A 9 -0.77 -7.17 9.29
C THR A 9 0.02 -7.75 8.12
N ARG A 10 -0.38 -7.43 6.87
CA ARG A 10 0.34 -7.84 5.66
C ARG A 10 1.78 -7.30 5.62
N VAL A 11 2.00 -6.06 6.04
CA VAL A 11 3.34 -5.49 6.14
C VAL A 11 4.21 -6.24 7.16
N LEU A 12 3.67 -6.55 8.34
CA LEU A 12 4.41 -7.32 9.35
C LEU A 12 4.75 -8.74 8.85
N GLN A 13 3.83 -9.36 8.12
CA GLN A 13 4.06 -10.65 7.47
C GLN A 13 5.13 -10.56 6.38
N MET A 14 5.09 -9.50 5.57
CA MET A 14 6.08 -9.26 4.51
C MET A 14 7.49 -9.05 5.08
N LEU A 15 7.60 -8.44 6.25
CA LEU A 15 8.86 -8.25 6.97
C LEU A 15 9.30 -9.49 7.75
N GLU A 16 8.54 -10.59 7.71
CA GLU A 16 8.76 -11.82 8.48
C GLU A 16 8.78 -11.59 10.00
N VAL A 17 8.20 -10.48 10.47
CA VAL A 17 8.05 -10.15 11.90
C VAL A 17 6.88 -10.94 12.51
N LEU A 18 5.89 -11.28 11.69
CA LEU A 18 4.67 -11.98 12.08
C LEU A 18 4.39 -13.13 11.13
N ALA A 19 4.10 -14.33 11.64
CA ALA A 19 3.70 -15.45 10.78
C ALA A 19 2.24 -15.30 10.30
N ALA A 20 1.88 -16.04 9.24
CA ALA A 20 0.57 -15.94 8.58
C ALA A 20 -0.65 -16.20 9.50
N ASN A 21 -0.46 -16.95 10.61
CA ASN A 21 -1.53 -17.34 11.53
C ASN A 21 -1.39 -16.70 12.93
N GLU A 22 -0.53 -15.69 13.06
CA GLU A 22 -0.31 -14.99 14.32
C GLU A 22 -1.07 -13.67 14.35
N ALA A 23 -1.48 -13.26 15.57
CA ALA A 23 -2.07 -11.95 15.79
C ALA A 23 -0.95 -10.92 15.98
N ALA A 24 -1.01 -9.83 15.22
CA ALA A 24 -0.08 -8.72 15.35
C ALA A 24 -0.16 -8.10 16.76
N ASP A 25 1.00 -7.80 17.35
CA ASP A 25 1.04 -6.99 18.56
C ASP A 25 0.45 -5.59 18.28
N PRO A 26 -0.42 -5.04 19.14
CA PRO A 26 -1.03 -3.73 18.93
C PRO A 26 -0.01 -2.58 18.79
N ALA A 27 1.14 -2.66 19.46
CA ALA A 27 2.20 -1.65 19.37
C ALA A 27 2.89 -1.72 17.99
N ASP A 28 3.22 -2.92 17.53
CA ASP A 28 3.82 -3.12 16.21
C ASP A 28 2.88 -2.67 15.09
N LEU A 29 1.59 -2.99 15.23
CA LEU A 29 0.56 -2.56 14.31
C LEU A 29 0.42 -1.03 14.27
N ALA A 30 0.51 -0.35 15.42
CA ALA A 30 0.47 1.11 15.48
C ALA A 30 1.65 1.76 14.72
N VAL A 31 2.86 1.19 14.86
CA VAL A 31 4.04 1.63 14.10
C VAL A 31 3.78 1.48 12.60
N VAL A 32 3.32 0.31 12.16
CA VAL A 32 3.09 0.05 10.74
C VAL A 32 1.97 0.92 10.17
N VAL A 33 0.89 1.17 10.92
CA VAL A 33 -0.16 2.10 10.50
C VAL A 33 0.40 3.51 10.32
N GLN A 34 1.35 3.95 11.15
CA GLN A 34 2.04 5.22 10.94
C GLN A 34 2.85 5.20 9.63
N LYS A 35 3.49 4.08 9.28
CA LYS A 35 4.24 3.94 8.02
C LYS A 35 3.33 3.88 6.79
N LEU A 36 2.15 3.25 6.88
CA LEU A 36 1.13 3.29 5.83
C LEU A 36 0.63 4.71 5.57
N LYS A 37 0.44 5.52 6.64
CA LYS A 37 0.13 6.95 6.50
C LYS A 37 1.25 7.73 5.81
N ALA A 38 2.50 7.43 6.14
CA ALA A 38 3.66 8.04 5.48
C ALA A 38 3.75 7.64 3.99
N ALA A 39 3.48 6.37 3.66
CA ALA A 39 3.41 5.87 2.30
C ALA A 39 2.31 6.61 1.50
N HIS A 40 1.12 6.75 2.07
CA HIS A 40 0.03 7.53 1.47
C HIS A 40 0.45 8.97 1.16
N TYR A 41 1.08 9.64 2.12
CA TYR A 41 1.56 11.01 1.90
C TYR A 41 2.60 11.07 0.77
N ALA A 42 3.52 10.12 0.70
CA ALA A 42 4.51 10.05 -0.38
C ALA A 42 3.85 9.87 -1.75
N PHE A 43 2.83 9.02 -1.85
CA PHE A 43 2.08 8.84 -3.10
C PHE A 43 1.23 10.06 -3.47
N ARG A 44 0.65 10.75 -2.47
CA ARG A 44 -0.10 12.00 -2.68
C ARG A 44 0.78 13.10 -3.26
N VAL A 45 2.01 13.26 -2.76
CA VAL A 45 2.97 14.25 -3.26
C VAL A 45 3.37 13.98 -4.72
N GLN A 46 3.37 12.70 -5.13
CA GLN A 46 3.65 12.30 -6.51
C GLN A 46 2.39 12.23 -7.39
N GLU A 47 1.24 12.68 -6.87
CA GLU A 47 -0.07 12.62 -7.56
C GLU A 47 -0.52 11.19 -7.94
N LEU A 48 0.06 10.16 -7.31
CA LEU A 48 -0.26 8.75 -7.55
C LEU A 48 -1.46 8.24 -6.73
N ALA A 49 -1.95 9.03 -5.77
CA ALA A 49 -3.08 8.67 -4.92
C ALA A 49 -4.15 9.77 -4.95
N ALA A 50 -5.29 9.50 -5.59
CA ALA A 50 -6.44 10.42 -5.60
C ALA A 50 -7.47 10.12 -4.50
N TRP A 51 -7.32 8.98 -3.81
CA TRP A 51 -8.23 8.47 -2.78
C TRP A 51 -7.79 8.85 -1.36
N THR A 52 -8.56 8.42 -0.37
CA THR A 52 -8.25 8.59 1.06
C THR A 52 -7.74 7.28 1.67
N LEU A 53 -7.05 7.38 2.81
CA LEU A 53 -6.57 6.20 3.56
C LEU A 53 -7.68 5.25 4.04
N ASN A 54 -8.93 5.72 4.11
CA ASN A 54 -10.07 4.89 4.51
C ASN A 54 -10.68 4.12 3.33
N ASP A 55 -10.26 4.45 2.10
CA ASP A 55 -10.86 3.98 0.86
C ASP A 55 -9.76 3.71 -0.17
N ILE A 56 -8.84 2.81 0.19
CA ILE A 56 -7.72 2.41 -0.68
C ILE A 56 -8.26 1.40 -1.70
N PRO A 57 -8.16 1.68 -3.01
CA PRO A 57 -8.57 0.73 -4.04
C PRO A 57 -7.75 -0.55 -3.97
N ASP A 58 -8.37 -1.69 -4.32
CA ASP A 58 -7.73 -3.00 -4.25
C ASP A 58 -6.41 -3.08 -5.04
N PHE A 59 -6.33 -2.40 -6.20
CA PHE A 59 -5.11 -2.35 -7.01
C PHE A 59 -3.95 -1.58 -6.34
N ALA A 60 -4.26 -0.70 -5.38
CA ALA A 60 -3.29 0.11 -4.68
C ALA A 60 -2.86 -0.50 -3.35
N GLU A 61 -3.52 -1.56 -2.87
CA GLU A 61 -3.19 -2.18 -1.58
C GLU A 61 -1.75 -2.69 -1.53
N GLU A 62 -1.30 -3.41 -2.56
CA GLU A 62 0.05 -3.98 -2.60
C GLU A 62 1.15 -2.90 -2.66
N PRO A 63 1.05 -1.85 -3.50
CA PRO A 63 1.96 -0.70 -3.44
C PRO A 63 2.09 -0.07 -2.04
N TYR A 64 1.00 -0.02 -1.28
CA TYR A 64 1.04 0.50 0.10
C TYR A 64 1.79 -0.43 1.03
N VAL A 65 1.59 -1.74 0.91
CA VAL A 65 2.32 -2.75 1.68
C VAL A 65 3.83 -2.66 1.39
N LEU A 66 4.22 -2.63 0.12
CA LEU A 66 5.62 -2.51 -0.31
C LEU A 66 6.32 -1.26 0.26
N MET A 67 5.69 -0.10 0.08
CA MET A 67 6.25 1.17 0.55
C MET A 67 6.30 1.24 2.08
N ALA A 68 5.24 0.80 2.77
CA ALA A 68 5.21 0.79 4.23
C ALA A 68 6.22 -0.21 4.81
N ALA A 69 6.40 -1.39 4.20
CA ALA A 69 7.40 -2.36 4.61
C ALA A 69 8.81 -1.78 4.50
N PHE A 70 9.15 -1.10 3.40
CA PHE A 70 10.42 -0.42 3.26
C PHE A 70 10.66 0.63 4.37
N LEU A 71 9.64 1.44 4.67
CA LEU A 71 9.70 2.48 5.70
C LEU A 71 9.70 1.93 7.14
N ALA A 72 9.19 0.72 7.34
CA ALA A 72 9.10 0.03 8.63
C ALA A 72 10.32 -0.86 8.91
N ALA A 73 11.04 -1.32 7.88
CA ALA A 73 12.12 -2.30 7.99
C ALA A 73 13.15 -1.96 9.08
N ALA A 74 13.65 -0.72 9.11
CA ALA A 74 14.62 -0.27 10.11
C ALA A 74 14.07 -0.32 11.55
N THR A 75 12.77 -0.10 11.75
CA THR A 75 12.14 -0.17 13.07
C THR A 75 12.09 -1.60 13.60
N PHE A 76 11.91 -2.58 12.71
CA PHE A 76 11.86 -3.99 13.06
C PHE A 76 13.22 -4.71 12.90
N SER A 77 14.31 -3.95 12.73
CA SER A 77 15.67 -4.49 12.52
C SER A 77 15.78 -5.42 11.30
N VAL A 78 14.94 -5.22 10.28
CA VAL A 78 14.96 -5.94 9.00
C VAL A 78 15.71 -5.11 7.97
N ALA A 79 16.47 -5.77 7.09
CA ALA A 79 17.15 -5.09 6.00
C ALA A 79 16.12 -4.51 5.00
N PRO A 80 16.12 -3.19 4.73
CA PRO A 80 15.20 -2.60 3.78
C PRO A 80 15.54 -3.05 2.35
N ASN A 81 14.56 -3.54 1.61
CA ASN A 81 14.74 -3.84 0.19
C ASN A 81 14.43 -2.59 -0.65
N ALA A 82 15.47 -2.01 -1.25
CA ALA A 82 15.36 -0.80 -2.07
C ALA A 82 14.47 -0.97 -3.32
N MET A 83 14.17 -2.21 -3.73
CA MET A 83 13.27 -2.46 -4.86
C MET A 83 11.80 -2.25 -4.53
N TRP A 84 11.38 -2.41 -3.27
CA TRP A 84 9.98 -2.25 -2.86
C TRP A 84 9.40 -0.86 -3.17
N PRO A 85 10.04 0.27 -2.81
CA PRO A 85 9.50 1.59 -3.15
C PRO A 85 9.45 1.83 -4.65
N MET A 86 10.41 1.30 -5.43
CA MET A 86 10.41 1.42 -6.90
C MET A 86 9.28 0.62 -7.55
N GLN A 87 9.02 -0.60 -7.06
CA GLN A 87 7.92 -1.44 -7.53
C GLN A 87 6.58 -0.78 -7.20
N ALA A 88 6.41 -0.30 -5.97
CA ALA A 88 5.19 0.37 -5.53
C ALA A 88 4.82 1.58 -6.42
N THR A 89 5.78 2.46 -6.71
CA THR A 89 5.53 3.63 -7.57
C THR A 89 5.26 3.22 -9.01
N THR A 90 6.00 2.24 -9.54
CA THR A 90 5.81 1.73 -10.90
C THR A 90 4.42 1.14 -11.10
N GLU A 91 3.92 0.35 -10.16
CA GLU A 91 2.60 -0.25 -10.22
C GLU A 91 1.48 0.80 -10.20
N LEU A 92 1.58 1.79 -9.31
CA LEU A 92 0.60 2.88 -9.24
C LEU A 92 0.64 3.75 -10.50
N GLN A 93 1.81 4.06 -11.03
CA GLN A 93 1.95 4.78 -12.30
C GLN A 93 1.34 4.00 -13.46
N ARG A 94 1.55 2.68 -13.51
CA ARG A 94 0.95 1.83 -14.54
C ARG A 94 -0.56 1.85 -14.44
N ALA A 95 -1.12 1.75 -13.24
CA ALA A 95 -2.56 1.81 -13.00
C ALA A 95 -3.15 3.18 -13.39
N ALA A 96 -2.47 4.27 -13.06
CA ALA A 96 -2.89 5.62 -13.42
C ALA A 96 -2.89 5.88 -14.93
N ASN A 97 -2.01 5.19 -15.67
CA ASN A 97 -1.88 5.33 -17.12
C ASN A 97 -2.72 4.31 -17.93
N LEU A 98 -3.53 3.47 -17.27
CA LEU A 98 -4.46 2.61 -18.00
C LEU A 98 -5.50 3.50 -18.71
N PRO A 99 -5.70 3.35 -20.03
CA PRO A 99 -6.76 4.08 -20.71
C PRO A 99 -8.08 3.73 -20.04
N ALA A 100 -8.84 4.75 -19.64
CA ALA A 100 -10.21 4.55 -19.22
C ALA A 100 -10.91 3.79 -20.34
N ALA A 101 -11.33 2.55 -20.07
CA ALA A 101 -12.11 1.80 -21.03
C ALA A 101 -13.36 2.64 -21.32
N ASP A 102 -13.42 3.21 -22.52
CA ASP A 102 -14.50 4.08 -22.99
C ASP A 102 -15.84 3.44 -22.62
N THR A 103 -16.56 4.07 -21.70
CA THR A 103 -18.00 3.86 -21.57
C THR A 103 -18.63 4.40 -22.84
N THR A 104 -18.78 3.55 -23.85
CA THR A 104 -19.51 3.88 -25.07
C THR A 104 -20.93 4.27 -24.65
N PRO A 105 -21.41 5.50 -24.94
CA PRO A 105 -22.80 5.84 -24.67
C PRO A 105 -23.67 4.93 -25.52
N ALA A 106 -24.56 4.17 -24.88
CA ALA A 106 -25.56 3.39 -25.60
C ALA A 106 -26.56 4.36 -26.25
N GLU A 107 -26.27 4.78 -27.48
CA GLU A 107 -27.25 5.42 -28.35
C GLU A 107 -28.24 4.35 -28.80
N TYR A 108 -29.41 4.31 -28.17
CA TYR A 108 -30.56 3.55 -28.67
C TYR A 108 -31.18 4.34 -29.83
N PHE A 109 -31.03 3.82 -31.05
CA PHE A 109 -31.81 4.21 -32.23
C PHE A 109 -33.21 3.58 -32.21
#